data_AF-A0A925PVC0-F1
#
_entry.id   AF-A0A925PVC0-F1
#
_cell.length_a   1.000
_cell.length_b   1.000
_cell.length_c   1.000
_cell.angle_alpha   90.00
_cell.angle_beta   90.00
_cell.angle_gamma   90.00
#
_symmetry.space_group_name_H-M   'P 1'
#
loop_
_entity.id
_entity.type
_entity.pdbx_description
1 polymer ?
#
loop_
_entity_poly.entity_id
_entity_poly.type
_entity_poly.pdbx_seq_one_letter_code
_entity_poly.pdbx_strand_id
1 'polypeptide(L)' 'EAVDAMRVVDGRITEHWGVANLYSVMQQLGVLAPK' A
#
# COMPACT_ATOMS: atom_id res chain seq x y z
N GLU A 1 0.48 5.87 -3.87
CA GLU A 1 1.62 4.94 -3.76
C GLU A 1 1.22 3.77 -2.86
N ALA A 2 1.90 2.64 -2.99
CA ALA A 2 1.79 1.53 -2.05
C ALA A 2 3.15 0.85 -1.95
N VAL A 3 3.55 0.45 -0.75
CA VAL A 3 4.73 -0.38 -0.52
C VAL A 3 4.25 -1.75 -0.07
N ASP A 4 4.84 -2.77 -0.66
CA ASP A 4 4.53 -4.15 -0.37
C ASP A 4 5.81 -4.92 -0.02
N ALA A 5 5.74 -5.74 1.04
CA ALA A 5 6.80 -6.61 1.50
C ALA A 5 6.26 -8.02 1.76
N MET A 6 6.98 -9.02 1.26
CA MET A 6 6.57 -10.42 1.35
C MET A 6 7.74 -11.29 1.78
N ARG A 7 7.50 -12.26 2.68
CA ARG A 7 8.47 -13.32 2.98
C ARG A 7 8.16 -14.56 2.17
N VAL A 8 9.10 -15.00 1.34
CA VAL A 8 8.98 -16.23 0.54
C VAL A 8 9.82 -17.35 1.14
N VAL A 9 9.21 -18.50 1.41
CA VAL A 9 9.86 -19.74 1.87
C VAL A 9 9.38 -20.88 0.98
N ASP A 10 10.31 -21.66 0.43
CA ASP A 10 10.04 -22.77 -0.50
C ASP A 10 9.12 -22.39 -1.68
N GLY A 11 9.35 -21.20 -2.25
CA GLY A 11 8.58 -20.67 -3.38
C GLY A 11 7.17 -20.20 -3.02
N ARG A 12 6.79 -20.16 -1.73
CA ARG A 12 5.48 -19.69 -1.26
C ARG A 12 5.60 -18.42 -0.42
N ILE A 13 4.66 -17.50 -0.57
CA ILE A 13 4.52 -16.36 0.32
C ILE A 13 3.97 -16.87 1.66
N THR A 14 4.72 -16.64 2.72
CA THR A 14 4.36 -17.07 4.08
C THR A 14 3.96 -15.91 4.96
N GLU A 15 4.39 -14.69 4.61
CA GLU A 15 4.00 -13.45 5.27
C GLU A 15 3.86 -12.35 4.23
N HIS A 16 2.97 -11.40 4.51
CA HIS A 16 2.66 -10.28 3.65
C HIS A 16 2.37 -9.05 4.51
N TRP A 17 3.04 -7.94 4.21
CA TRP A 17 2.78 -6.65 4.83
C TRP A 17 2.73 -5.59 3.74
N GLY A 18 1.53 -5.03 3.56
CA GLY A 18 1.30 -3.90 2.68
C GLY A 18 0.97 -2.64 3.48
N VAL A 19 1.47 -1.50 3.02
CA VAL A 19 1.05 -0.19 3.50
C VAL A 19 0.71 0.69 2.30
N ALA A 20 -0.46 1.32 2.36
CA ALA A 20 -0.91 2.27 1.35
C ALA A 20 -0.97 3.69 1.93
N ASN A 21 -0.70 4.68 1.08
CA ASN A 21 -0.82 6.08 1.46
C ASN A 21 -2.27 6.54 1.34
N LEU A 22 -3.01 6.44 2.45
CA LEU A 22 -4.42 6.85 2.52
C LEU A 22 -4.62 8.34 2.22
N TYR A 23 -3.69 9.20 2.60
CA TYR A 23 -3.78 10.63 2.37
C TYR A 23 -3.84 10.95 0.87
N SER A 24 -2.94 10.35 0.08
CA SER A 24 -2.97 10.50 -1.39
C SER A 24 -4.25 9.97 -2.02
N VAL A 25 -4.82 8.89 -1.48
CA VAL A 25 -6.12 8.36 -1.96
C VAL A 25 -7.24 9.36 -1.69
N MET A 26 -7.30 9.96 -0.51
CA MET A 26 -8.32 10.97 -0.18
C MET A 26 -8.22 12.21 -1.07
N GLN A 27 -7.01 12.60 -1.49
CA GLN A 27 -6.82 13.66 -2.49
C GLN A 27 -7.36 13.25 -3.87
N GLN A 28 -7.10 12.02 -4.33
CA GLN A 28 -7.61 11.53 -5.62
C GLN A 28 -9.13 11.44 -5.67
N LEU A 29 -9.76 11.13 -4.54
CA LEU A 29 -11.22 11.10 -4.39
C LEU A 29 -11.85 12.49 -4.20
N GLY A 30 -11.04 13.55 -4.15
CA GLY A 30 -11.52 14.93 -3.97
C GLY A 30 -12.00 15.26 -2.55
N VAL A 31 -11.76 14.38 -1.58
CA VAL A 31 -12.11 14.62 -0.17
C VAL A 31 -11.15 15.62 0.46
N LEU A 32 -9.89 15.63 0.01
CA LEU A 32 -8.85 16.57 0.42
C LEU A 32 -8.33 17.35 -0.79
N ALA A 33 -7.95 18.61 -0.59
CA ALA A 33 -7.34 19.42 -1.65
C ALA A 33 -6.01 18.79 -2.11
N PRO A 34 -5.73 18.80 -3.44
CA PRO A 34 -4.43 18.37 -3.95
C PRO A 34 -3.31 19.30 -3.47
N LYS A 35 -2.09 18.76 -3.39
CA LYS A 35 -0.89 19.54 -3.08
C LYS A 35 -0.48 20.41 -4.26
#